data_AF-A0A7C9AXJ1-F1
#
_entry.id   AF-A0A7C9AXJ1-F1
#
_cell.length_a   1.000
_cell.length_b   1.000
_cell.length_c   1.000
_cell.angle_alpha   90.00
_cell.angle_beta   90.00
_cell.angle_gamma   90.00
#
_symmetry.space_group_name_H-M   'P 1'
#
loop_
_entity.id
_entity.type
_entity.pdbx_description
1 polymer ?
#
loop_
_entity_poly.entity_id
_entity_poly.type
_entity_poly.pdbx_seq_one_letter_code
_entity_poly.pdbx_strand_id
1 'polypeptide(L)'
;EDDMEAIFRRAEKEQEKADRAFQDGQKAAPDIETSNLNSQTSDLETQNEAKPKKGARKPSEPASKGRTHKLPKTGSPVKVVSGAFAEFSGILKKLDRKNRTATVGFTLLGKETIA
;
A
#
# COMPACT_ATOMS: atom_id res chain seq x y z
N GLU A 1 29.89 -17.97 35.25
CA GLU A 1 30.04 -18.06 33.77
C GLU A 1 28.87 -18.83 33.14
N ASP A 2 28.30 -19.81 33.84
CA ASP A 2 27.15 -20.62 33.37
C ASP A 2 25.87 -19.81 33.03
N ASP A 3 25.58 -18.73 33.76
CA ASP A 3 24.38 -17.90 33.52
C ASP A 3 24.45 -17.16 32.18
N MET A 4 25.64 -16.71 31.76
CA MET A 4 25.80 -16.02 30.47
C MET A 4 25.67 -17.01 29.30
N GLU A 5 26.21 -18.21 29.46
CA GLU A 5 26.09 -19.27 28.46
C GLU A 5 24.65 -19.79 28.34
N ALA A 6 23.92 -19.85 29.46
CA ALA A 6 22.50 -20.23 29.46
C ALA A 6 21.63 -19.22 28.71
N ILE A 7 21.92 -17.92 28.83
CA ILE A 7 21.21 -16.86 28.10
C ILE A 7 21.51 -16.97 26.60
N PHE A 8 22.78 -17.16 26.23
CA PHE A 8 23.16 -17.25 24.81
C PHE A 8 22.51 -18.46 24.13
N ARG A 9 22.55 -19.63 24.77
CA ARG A 9 21.90 -20.86 24.25
C ARG A 9 20.38 -20.72 24.13
N ARG A 10 19.74 -19.97 25.02
CA ARG A 10 18.29 -19.70 24.93
C ARG A 10 17.98 -18.77 23.77
N ALA A 11 18.73 -17.68 23.63
CA ALA A 11 18.56 -16.70 22.56
C ALA A 11 18.78 -17.32 21.17
N GLU A 12 19.83 -18.13 21.02
CA GLU A 12 20.17 -18.81 19.77
C GLU A 12 19.06 -19.78 19.32
N LYS A 13 18.53 -20.57 20.25
CA LYS A 13 17.39 -21.48 19.98
C LYS A 13 16.10 -20.74 19.60
N GLU A 14 15.85 -19.59 20.22
CA GLU A 14 14.66 -18.79 19.92
C GLU A 14 14.75 -18.15 18.53
N GLN A 15 15.95 -17.69 18.14
CA GLN A 15 16.21 -17.17 16.81
C GLN A 15 16.10 -18.24 15.73
N GLU A 16 16.72 -19.41 15.92
CA GLU A 16 16.64 -20.52 14.97
C GLU A 16 15.19 -20.99 14.77
N LYS A 17 14.39 -21.00 15.85
CA LYS A 17 12.96 -21.33 15.78
C LYS A 17 12.16 -20.30 14.99
N ALA A 18 12.46 -19.01 15.17
CA ALA A 18 11.80 -17.93 14.42
C ALA A 18 12.16 -18.00 12.92
N ASP A 19 13.43 -18.22 12.59
CA ASP A 19 13.90 -18.34 11.21
C ASP A 19 13.27 -19.54 10.51
N ARG A 20 13.18 -20.69 11.18
CA ARG A 20 12.51 -21.88 10.66
C ARG A 20 11.02 -21.65 10.43
N ALA A 21 10.32 -21.03 11.39
CA ALA A 21 8.89 -20.73 11.25
C ALA A 21 8.60 -19.77 10.08
N PHE A 22 9.49 -18.78 9.86
CA PHE A 22 9.39 -17.89 8.71
C PHE A 22 9.61 -18.62 7.38
N GLN A 23 10.63 -19.49 7.30
CA GLN A 23 10.92 -20.27 6.11
C GLN A 23 9.80 -21.28 5.77
N ASP A 24 9.23 -21.94 6.78
CA ASP A 24 8.14 -22.89 6.59
C ASP A 24 6.84 -22.16 6.19
N GLY A 25 6.59 -20.95 6.71
CA GLY A 25 5.50 -20.09 6.26
C GLY A 25 5.62 -19.66 4.78
N GLN A 26 6.83 -19.49 4.28
CA GLN A 26 7.07 -19.22 2.85
C GLN A 26 6.88 -20.46 1.97
N LYS A 27 7.17 -21.67 2.47
CA LYS A 27 6.97 -22.93 1.73
C LYS A 27 5.52 -23.45 1.79
N ALA A 28 4.75 -23.06 2.80
CA ALA A 28 3.34 -23.41 2.96
C ALA A 28 2.37 -22.40 2.31
N ALA A 29 2.87 -21.27 1.79
CA ALA A 29 2.10 -20.43 0.89
C ALA A 29 2.01 -21.15 -0.46
N PRO A 30 0.80 -21.44 -1.00
CA PRO A 30 0.70 -21.85 -2.38
C PRO A 30 1.32 -20.75 -3.24
N ASP A 31 2.14 -21.16 -4.20
CA ASP A 31 2.56 -20.32 -5.31
C ASP A 31 1.35 -19.52 -5.76
N ILE A 32 1.36 -18.19 -5.53
CA ILE A 32 0.25 -17.34 -5.96
C ILE A 32 0.41 -17.20 -7.47
N GLU A 33 0.03 -18.27 -8.17
CA GLU A 33 -0.36 -18.21 -9.57
C GLU A 33 -1.46 -17.17 -9.65
N THR A 34 -1.10 -16.10 -10.34
CA THR A 34 -1.97 -15.04 -10.84
C THR A 34 -3.29 -15.59 -11.35
N SER A 35 -4.33 -15.55 -10.53
CA SER A 35 -5.69 -15.75 -10.98
C SER A 35 -6.65 -14.84 -10.22
N ASN A 36 -6.88 -13.68 -10.83
CA ASN A 36 -8.16 -12.95 -10.85
C ASN A 36 -9.03 -13.07 -9.59
N LEU A 37 -8.69 -12.33 -8.53
CA LEU A 37 -9.63 -12.03 -7.46
C LEU A 37 -10.24 -10.65 -7.69
N ASN A 38 -11.25 -10.63 -8.56
CA ASN A 38 -12.23 -9.57 -8.63
C ASN A 38 -13.17 -9.71 -7.42
N SER A 39 -12.73 -9.26 -6.24
CA SER A 39 -13.56 -9.24 -5.03
C SER A 39 -14.00 -7.80 -4.72
N GLN A 40 -15.14 -7.47 -5.32
CA GLN A 40 -16.27 -6.78 -4.72
C GLN A 40 -15.97 -5.70 -3.67
N THR A 41 -16.17 -4.48 -4.11
CA THR A 41 -16.39 -3.25 -3.35
C THR A 41 -17.13 -3.48 -2.03
N SER A 42 -16.46 -3.21 -0.91
CA SER A 42 -17.12 -2.74 0.30
C SER A 42 -16.57 -1.35 0.61
N ASP A 43 -17.45 -0.35 0.42
CA ASP A 43 -17.33 1.00 0.95
C ASP A 43 -16.78 0.94 2.38
N LEU A 44 -15.50 1.26 2.56
CA LEU A 44 -14.95 1.64 3.84
C LEU A 44 -15.00 3.16 3.90
N GLU A 45 -16.13 3.62 4.44
CA GLU A 45 -16.41 5.01 4.79
C GLU A 45 -15.22 5.60 5.54
N THR A 46 -14.53 6.54 4.89
CA THR A 46 -13.55 7.38 5.56
C THR A 46 -14.33 8.41 6.37
N GLN A 47 -14.52 8.15 7.67
CA GLN A 47 -14.90 9.18 8.64
C GLN A 47 -13.78 10.22 8.74
N ASN A 48 -13.84 11.23 7.88
CA ASN A 48 -13.14 12.49 8.11
C ASN A 48 -14.13 13.48 8.73
N GLU A 49 -14.03 13.66 10.04
CA GLU A 49 -14.71 14.71 10.77
C GLU A 49 -14.23 16.09 10.27
N ALA A 50 -15.01 16.69 9.38
CA ALA A 50 -14.94 18.12 9.10
C ALA A 50 -16.37 18.69 9.05
N LYS A 51 -16.60 19.67 9.93
CA LYS A 51 -17.88 20.34 10.25
C LYS A 51 -18.75 20.69 9.03
N PRO A 52 -20.10 20.66 9.15
CA PRO A 52 -21.01 20.78 8.02
C PRO A 52 -21.26 22.25 7.64
N LYS A 53 -21.16 22.58 6.34
CA LYS A 53 -21.89 23.71 5.76
C LYS A 53 -22.87 23.18 4.71
N LYS A 54 -24.15 23.34 5.06
CA LYS A 54 -25.39 23.05 4.33
C LYS A 54 -25.29 23.32 2.82
N GLY A 55 -25.78 22.38 2.00
CA GLY A 55 -26.06 22.64 0.59
C GLY A 55 -26.59 21.43 -0.20
N ALA A 56 -27.91 21.21 -0.11
CA ALA A 56 -28.82 20.51 -1.04
C ALA A 56 -28.54 19.05 -1.51
N ARG A 57 -29.64 18.28 -1.61
CA ARG A 57 -29.73 16.84 -1.88
C ARG A 57 -29.98 16.53 -3.39
N LYS A 58 -29.27 15.50 -3.90
CA LYS A 58 -29.58 14.52 -4.99
C LYS A 58 -29.59 15.00 -6.47
N PRO A 59 -29.40 14.10 -7.49
CA PRO A 59 -29.24 12.64 -7.47
C PRO A 59 -27.95 12.11 -8.16
N SER A 60 -27.70 10.81 -8.00
CA SER A 60 -26.65 10.02 -8.67
C SER A 60 -26.85 9.98 -10.18
N GLU A 61 -25.91 10.56 -10.94
CA GLU A 61 -25.78 10.33 -12.38
C GLU A 61 -24.56 9.44 -12.67
N PRO A 62 -24.66 8.50 -13.63
CA PRO A 62 -23.53 7.68 -14.04
C PRO A 62 -22.49 8.58 -14.70
N ALA A 63 -21.30 8.66 -14.10
CA ALA A 63 -20.19 9.47 -14.62
C ALA A 63 -19.56 8.81 -15.86
N SER A 64 -20.29 8.82 -16.98
CA SER A 64 -19.80 8.37 -18.29
C SER A 64 -20.07 9.44 -19.35
N LYS A 65 -19.44 10.62 -19.24
CA LYS A 65 -19.29 11.57 -20.35
C LYS A 65 -17.94 12.26 -20.28
N GLY A 66 -17.02 11.81 -21.15
CA GLY A 66 -15.91 12.56 -21.74
C GLY A 66 -15.16 13.54 -20.84
N ARG A 67 -14.53 13.07 -19.76
CA ARG A 67 -13.47 13.87 -19.13
C ARG A 67 -12.26 13.79 -20.03
N THR A 68 -11.86 14.91 -20.63
CA THR A 68 -10.48 15.07 -21.08
C THR A 68 -9.60 14.85 -19.85
N HIS A 69 -9.04 13.65 -19.71
CA HIS A 69 -8.25 13.28 -18.55
C HIS A 69 -6.98 14.14 -18.56
N LYS A 70 -7.04 15.27 -17.87
CA LYS A 70 -5.87 16.12 -17.64
C LYS A 70 -4.85 15.31 -16.87
N LEU A 71 -3.62 15.26 -17.38
CA LEU A 71 -2.54 14.59 -16.67
C LEU A 71 -2.34 15.25 -15.29
N PRO A 72 -2.03 14.44 -14.26
CA PRO A 72 -1.72 14.97 -12.94
C PRO A 72 -0.50 15.89 -13.03
N LYS A 73 -0.52 16.97 -12.24
CA LYS A 73 0.62 17.87 -12.08
C LYS A 73 1.55 17.31 -11.02
N THR A 74 2.85 17.61 -11.11
CA THR A 74 3.77 17.39 -9.99
C THR A 74 3.22 18.02 -8.70
N GLY A 75 3.34 17.31 -7.58
CA GLY A 75 2.76 17.68 -6.29
C GLY A 75 1.33 17.17 -6.07
N SER A 76 0.67 16.60 -7.10
CA SER A 76 -0.68 16.05 -6.92
C SER A 76 -0.65 14.79 -6.05
N PRO A 77 -1.66 14.59 -5.17
CA PRO A 77 -1.84 13.32 -4.49
C PRO A 77 -2.26 12.24 -5.50
N VAL A 78 -1.64 11.07 -5.39
CA VAL A 78 -1.89 9.92 -6.25
C VAL A 78 -1.96 8.64 -5.42
N LYS A 79 -2.76 7.68 -5.87
CA LYS A 79 -2.84 6.32 -5.30
C LYS A 79 -2.27 5.34 -6.32
N VAL A 80 -1.38 4.47 -5.87
CA VAL A 80 -0.82 3.39 -6.69
C VAL A 80 -1.87 2.29 -6.81
N VAL A 81 -2.17 1.85 -8.03
CA VAL A 81 -3.26 0.89 -8.32
C VAL A 81 -2.74 -0.53 -8.53
N SER A 82 -1.45 -0.69 -8.83
CA SER A 82 -0.84 -1.99 -9.16
C SER A 82 0.63 -2.06 -8.73
N GLY A 83 1.14 -3.29 -8.59
CA GLY A 83 2.52 -3.58 -8.18
C GLY A 83 2.70 -3.76 -6.67
N ALA A 84 3.96 -3.84 -6.21
CA ALA A 84 4.31 -4.08 -4.81
C ALA A 84 3.84 -2.98 -3.85
N PHE A 85 3.61 -1.78 -4.38
CA PHE A 85 3.11 -0.63 -3.64
C PHE A 85 1.64 -0.34 -3.95
N ALA A 86 0.87 -1.32 -4.45
CA ALA A 86 -0.57 -1.15 -4.65
C ALA A 86 -1.24 -0.67 -3.36
N GLU A 87 -2.27 0.16 -3.53
CA GLU A 87 -3.04 0.79 -2.44
C GLU A 87 -2.34 1.93 -1.69
N PHE A 88 -1.02 2.04 -1.76
CA PHE A 88 -0.30 3.17 -1.17
C PHE A 88 -0.67 4.48 -1.86
N SER A 89 -0.81 5.53 -1.05
CA SER A 89 -1.06 6.90 -1.50
C SER A 89 0.15 7.78 -1.22
N GLY A 90 0.45 8.69 -2.14
CA GLY A 90 1.61 9.55 -2.05
C GLY A 90 1.49 10.80 -2.92
N ILE A 91 2.60 11.50 -3.07
CA ILE A 91 2.71 12.72 -3.86
C ILE A 91 3.51 12.43 -5.12
N LEU A 92 2.97 12.81 -6.28
CA LEU A 92 3.67 12.69 -7.56
C LEU A 92 4.86 13.68 -7.58
N LYS A 93 6.10 13.18 -7.44
CA LYS A 93 7.33 14.00 -7.42
C LYS A 93 7.82 14.31 -8.83
N LYS A 94 7.71 13.35 -9.76
CA LYS A 94 8.17 13.51 -11.14
C LYS A 94 7.28 12.72 -12.09
N LEU A 95 7.03 13.28 -13.27
CA LEU A 95 6.33 12.61 -14.35
C LEU A 95 7.18 12.67 -15.61
N ASP A 96 7.71 11.52 -16.04
CA ASP A 96 8.43 11.40 -17.31
C ASP A 96 7.48 10.87 -18.39
N ARG A 97 7.01 11.80 -19.24
CA ARG A 97 6.09 11.49 -20.32
C ARG A 97 6.73 10.70 -21.46
N LYS A 98 8.05 10.81 -21.65
CA LYS A 98 8.74 10.10 -22.72
C LYS A 98 8.81 8.61 -22.40
N ASN A 99 9.17 8.31 -21.16
CA ASN A 99 9.32 6.94 -20.67
C ASN A 99 8.03 6.36 -20.06
N ARG A 100 6.96 7.16 -19.96
CA ARG A 100 5.70 6.81 -19.29
C ARG A 100 5.89 6.37 -17.83
N THR A 101 6.90 6.91 -17.17
CA THR A 101 7.20 6.62 -15.75
C THR A 101 6.77 7.79 -14.87
N ALA A 102 6.37 7.47 -13.64
CA ALA A 102 5.97 8.41 -12.63
C ALA A 102 6.71 8.06 -11.34
N THR A 103 7.32 9.06 -10.71
CA THR A 103 7.99 8.91 -9.41
C THR A 103 7.05 9.43 -8.33
N VAL A 104 6.72 8.58 -7.37
CA VAL A 104 5.80 8.86 -6.27
C VAL A 104 6.58 8.84 -4.96
N GLY A 105 6.47 9.92 -4.19
CA GLY A 105 6.92 9.96 -2.80
C GLY A 105 5.80 9.57 -1.87
N PHE A 106 5.97 8.52 -1.06
CA PHE A 106 5.00 8.07 -0.08
C PHE A 106 5.70 7.67 1.23
N THR A 107 4.95 7.55 2.32
CA THR A 107 5.53 7.16 3.60
C THR A 107 5.37 5.66 3.82
N LEU A 108 6.47 4.97 4.12
CA LEU A 108 6.49 3.57 4.51
C LEU A 108 7.18 3.46 5.86
N LEU A 109 6.50 2.90 6.86
CA LEU A 109 7.03 2.73 8.22
C LEU A 109 7.53 4.04 8.88
N GLY A 110 6.81 5.15 8.65
CA GLY A 110 7.18 6.46 9.18
C GLY A 110 8.37 7.13 8.49
N LYS A 111 8.91 6.54 7.41
CA LYS A 111 9.99 7.09 6.59
C LYS A 111 9.47 7.48 5.21
N GLU A 112 9.87 8.63 4.69
CA GLU A 112 9.57 9.01 3.30
C GLU A 112 10.38 8.13 2.35
N THR A 113 9.69 7.46 1.44
CA THR A 113 10.23 6.61 0.38
C THR A 113 9.87 7.21 -0.97
N ILE A 114 10.80 7.16 -1.93
CA ILE A 114 10.60 7.64 -3.30
C ILE A 114 10.75 6.42 -4.22
N ALA A 115 9.71 6.12 -4.99
CA ALA A 115 9.69 5.03 -5.98
C ALA A 115 9.28 5.55 -7.35
#